data_AF-A0A7J5YI39-F1
#
_entry.id   AF-A0A7J5YI39-F1
#
_cell.length_a   1.000
_cell.length_b   1.000
_cell.length_c   1.000
_cell.angle_alpha   90.00
_cell.angle_beta   90.00
_cell.angle_gamma   90.00
#
_symmetry.space_group_name_H-M   'P 1'
#
loop_
_entity.id
_entity.type
_entity.pdbx_description
1 polymer ?
#
loop_
_entity_poly.entity_id
_entity_poly.type
_entity_poly.pdbx_seq_one_letter_code
_entity_poly.pdbx_strand_id
1 'polypeptide(L)'
;MNALIGTFISTGSWYWWLLLPNVFMCMLCPVVSSALSSVAGKWDLPIFTLPFNILLCLHLSQLSQLLLSVPVGVGQVYGCSSPWTGGVFLLALLLCSPIICLHAVYGSAAGTLSGLALAAPDQDIFSGLWGYNSVLSCIAIGGVFYVLTWQTHLLAVFCAFFCAYMNGAVSKLMSVLALPACTWPFCLSTLIFLLMSSEIRAMCRLPLSAVSHPEENWRRFKGEGEI
;
A
#
# COMPACT_ATOMS: atom_id res chain seq x y z
N MET A 1 26.39 6.30 -6.66
CA MET A 1 27.79 5.89 -6.32
C MET A 1 27.85 4.61 -5.48
N ASN A 2 27.04 4.47 -4.42
CA ASN A 2 27.06 3.28 -3.54
C ASN A 2 26.71 1.95 -4.23
N ALA A 3 25.78 1.92 -5.19
CA ALA A 3 25.42 0.68 -5.89
C ALA A 3 26.57 0.11 -6.75
N LEU A 4 27.28 0.98 -7.48
CA LEU A 4 28.48 0.60 -8.27
C LEU A 4 29.60 0.06 -7.37
N ILE A 5 29.82 0.70 -6.22
CA ILE A 5 30.82 0.26 -5.23
C ILE A 5 30.41 -1.09 -4.63
N GLY A 6 29.13 -1.28 -4.31
CA GLY A 6 28.61 -2.54 -3.78
C GLY A 6 28.76 -3.71 -4.76
N THR A 7 28.45 -3.51 -6.04
CA THR A 7 28.66 -4.54 -7.08
C THR A 7 30.14 -4.81 -7.34
N PHE A 8 30.99 -3.78 -7.24
CA PHE A 8 32.44 -3.93 -7.39
C PHE A 8 33.04 -4.73 -6.23
N ILE A 9 32.59 -4.50 -5.00
CA ILE A 9 33.03 -5.25 -3.81
C ILE A 9 32.60 -6.73 -3.89
N SER A 10 31.42 -7.03 -4.43
CA SER A 10 30.93 -8.42 -4.50
C SER A 10 31.51 -9.26 -5.64
N THR A 11 31.98 -8.63 -6.73
CA THR A 11 32.42 -9.35 -7.95
C THR A 11 33.86 -9.04 -8.38
N GLY A 12 34.52 -8.05 -7.78
CA GLY A 12 35.91 -7.67 -8.08
C GLY A 12 36.16 -7.12 -9.48
N SER A 13 35.13 -6.91 -10.30
CA SER A 13 35.24 -6.47 -11.70
C SER A 13 34.48 -5.18 -11.96
N TRP A 14 35.10 -4.26 -12.69
CA TRP A 14 34.47 -3.00 -13.13
C TRP A 14 33.58 -3.24 -14.34
N TYR A 15 32.28 -3.04 -14.17
CA TYR A 15 31.30 -3.15 -15.25
C TYR A 15 30.92 -1.78 -15.78
N TRP A 16 31.59 -1.32 -16.85
CA TRP A 16 31.37 0.00 -17.45
C TRP A 16 29.94 0.22 -17.94
N TRP A 17 29.23 -0.84 -18.32
CA TRP A 17 27.83 -0.78 -18.75
C TRP A 17 26.85 -0.43 -17.61
N LEU A 18 27.22 -0.61 -16.33
CA LEU A 18 26.41 -0.17 -15.18
C LEU A 18 26.44 1.36 -14.96
N LEU A 19 27.33 2.11 -15.63
CA LEU A 19 27.37 3.57 -15.53
C LEU A 19 26.13 4.23 -16.12
N LEU A 20 25.69 3.79 -17.29
CA LEU A 20 24.55 4.40 -17.99
C LEU A 20 23.26 4.38 -17.14
N PRO A 21 22.84 3.23 -16.59
CA PRO A 21 21.66 3.17 -15.75
C PRO A 21 21.83 3.92 -14.42
N ASN A 22 23.02 3.93 -13.84
CA ASN A 22 23.29 4.63 -12.58
C ASN A 22 23.26 6.17 -12.77
N VAL A 23 23.78 6.68 -13.89
CA VAL A 23 23.69 8.10 -14.26
C VAL A 23 22.22 8.50 -14.47
N PHE A 24 21.44 7.67 -15.16
CA PHE A 24 20.02 7.88 -15.34
C PHE A 24 19.26 7.93 -14.00
N MET A 25 19.55 7.02 -13.07
CA MET A 25 18.96 7.03 -11.72
C MET A 25 19.37 8.27 -10.91
N CYS A 26 20.62 8.72 -11.03
CA CYS A 26 21.05 9.98 -10.43
C CYS A 26 20.29 11.19 -10.99
N MET A 27 19.94 11.20 -12.28
CA MET A 27 19.13 12.26 -12.88
C MET A 27 17.65 12.22 -12.46
N LEU A 28 17.12 11.04 -12.14
CA LEU A 28 15.77 10.89 -11.59
C LEU A 28 15.67 11.30 -10.11
N CYS A 29 16.78 11.25 -9.37
CA CYS A 29 16.80 11.54 -7.93
C CYS A 29 16.30 12.95 -7.58
N PRO A 30 16.73 14.04 -8.25
CA PRO A 30 16.15 15.37 -8.06
C PRO A 30 14.65 15.40 -8.36
N VAL A 31 14.18 14.73 -9.42
CA VAL A 31 12.76 14.74 -9.81
C VAL A 31 11.89 14.10 -8.73
N VAL A 32 12.29 12.91 -8.25
CA VAL A 32 11.58 12.21 -7.18
C VAL A 32 11.67 13.00 -5.86
N SER A 33 12.84 13.59 -5.58
CA SER A 33 13.03 14.45 -4.41
C SER A 33 12.12 15.67 -4.43
N SER A 34 11.98 16.35 -5.58
CA SER A 34 11.09 17.50 -5.74
C SER A 34 9.61 17.11 -5.57
N ALA A 35 9.19 15.97 -6.11
CA ALA A 35 7.83 15.48 -5.93
C ALA A 35 7.52 15.15 -4.46
N LEU A 36 8.42 14.43 -3.79
CA LEU A 36 8.31 14.13 -2.35
C LEU A 36 8.35 15.40 -1.50
N SER A 37 9.25 16.35 -1.83
CA SER A 37 9.39 17.61 -1.09
C SER A 37 8.17 18.51 -1.26
N SER A 38 7.49 18.49 -2.41
CA SER A 38 6.24 19.21 -2.63
C SER A 38 5.11 18.71 -1.73
N VAL A 39 5.11 17.41 -1.42
CA VAL A 39 4.15 16.80 -0.50
C VAL A 39 4.57 17.00 0.95
N ALA A 40 5.81 16.66 1.30
CA ALA A 40 6.35 16.73 2.66
C ALA A 40 6.49 18.17 3.17
N GLY A 41 6.74 19.13 2.28
CA GLY A 41 6.81 20.55 2.60
C GLY A 41 5.48 21.14 3.08
N LYS A 42 4.34 20.46 2.84
CA LYS A 42 3.05 20.87 3.44
C LYS A 42 3.01 20.65 4.95
N TRP A 43 3.90 19.83 5.48
CA TRP A 43 4.00 19.46 6.89
C TRP A 43 5.37 19.78 7.50
N ASP A 44 6.20 20.59 6.82
CA ASP A 44 7.57 20.94 7.22
C ASP A 44 8.48 19.72 7.52
N LEU A 45 8.25 18.58 6.85
CA LEU A 45 9.07 17.37 7.03
C LEU A 45 10.23 17.27 6.02
N PRO A 46 11.41 16.79 6.46
CA PRO A 46 12.49 16.40 5.56
C PRO A 46 12.21 15.05 4.87
N ILE A 47 12.58 14.94 3.58
CA ILE A 47 12.40 13.72 2.76
C ILE A 47 13.50 12.66 2.93
N PHE A 48 14.55 12.98 3.69
CA PHE A 48 15.70 12.10 3.98
C PHE A 48 16.23 11.33 2.74
N THR A 49 16.55 10.05 2.89
CA THR A 49 17.07 9.17 1.84
C THR A 49 15.98 8.45 1.05
N LEU A 50 14.70 8.81 1.24
CA LEU A 50 13.56 8.17 0.55
C LEU A 50 13.70 8.19 -0.98
N PRO A 51 14.09 9.31 -1.64
CA PRO A 51 14.25 9.33 -3.09
C PRO A 51 15.30 8.34 -3.58
N PHE A 52 16.42 8.23 -2.87
CA PHE A 52 17.50 7.28 -3.18
C PHE A 52 17.04 5.83 -3.01
N ASN A 53 16.36 5.49 -1.91
CA ASN A 53 15.87 4.14 -1.66
C ASN A 53 14.79 3.71 -2.68
N ILE A 54 13.87 4.62 -3.00
CA ILE A 54 12.81 4.37 -4.01
C ILE A 54 13.44 4.11 -5.38
N LEU A 55 14.41 4.94 -5.81
CA LEU A 55 15.05 4.78 -7.11
C LEU A 55 15.96 3.57 -7.18
N LEU A 56 16.68 3.24 -6.11
CA LEU A 56 17.49 2.03 -6.06
C LEU A 56 16.59 0.79 -6.15
N CYS A 57 15.47 0.75 -5.43
CA CYS A 57 14.52 -0.34 -5.55
C CYS A 57 13.91 -0.39 -6.95
N LEU A 58 13.46 0.73 -7.54
CA LEU A 58 12.92 0.79 -8.90
C LEU A 58 13.94 0.41 -9.98
N HIS A 59 15.23 0.56 -9.71
CA HIS A 59 16.28 0.17 -10.64
C HIS A 59 16.55 -1.34 -10.62
N LEU A 60 16.47 -1.95 -9.44
CA LEU A 60 16.65 -3.39 -9.24
C LEU A 60 15.38 -4.18 -9.56
N SER A 61 14.20 -3.60 -9.28
CA SER A 61 12.89 -4.17 -9.55
C SER A 61 12.42 -3.85 -10.98
N GLN A 62 11.96 -4.87 -11.70
CA GLN A 62 11.35 -4.67 -13.02
C GLN A 62 9.98 -4.00 -12.83
N LEU A 63 9.75 -2.83 -13.42
CA LEU A 63 8.46 -2.09 -13.36
C LEU A 63 7.25 -2.98 -13.67
N SER A 64 7.41 -3.94 -14.59
CA SER A 64 6.39 -4.94 -14.91
C SER A 64 6.00 -5.80 -13.70
N GLN A 65 6.97 -6.21 -12.87
CA GLN A 65 6.70 -7.00 -11.68
C GLN A 65 6.03 -6.17 -10.57
N LEU A 66 6.34 -4.88 -10.48
CA LEU A 66 5.63 -3.96 -9.58
C LEU A 66 4.18 -3.73 -10.00
N LEU A 67 3.90 -3.63 -11.29
CA LEU A 67 2.52 -3.53 -11.77
C LEU A 67 1.76 -4.85 -11.51
N LEU A 68 2.43 -5.99 -11.67
CA LEU A 68 1.85 -7.30 -11.39
C LEU A 68 1.70 -7.58 -9.88
N SER A 69 2.49 -6.94 -9.00
CA SER A 69 2.34 -7.12 -7.56
C SER A 69 1.02 -6.57 -7.01
N VAL A 70 0.37 -5.64 -7.73
CA VAL A 70 -0.95 -5.10 -7.36
C VAL A 70 -2.06 -6.16 -7.44
N PRO A 71 -2.32 -6.83 -8.58
CA PRO A 71 -3.30 -7.93 -8.60
C PRO A 71 -2.85 -9.11 -7.72
N VAL A 72 -1.54 -9.40 -7.64
CA VAL A 72 -1.05 -10.46 -6.75
C VAL A 72 -1.32 -10.15 -5.28
N GLY A 73 -1.17 -8.91 -4.83
CA GLY A 73 -1.51 -8.50 -3.47
C GLY A 73 -2.99 -8.68 -3.13
N VAL A 74 -3.88 -8.47 -4.10
CA VAL A 74 -5.31 -8.81 -3.96
C VAL A 74 -5.51 -10.33 -3.89
N GLY A 75 -4.81 -11.10 -4.72
CA GLY A 75 -4.83 -12.57 -4.66
C GLY A 75 -4.34 -13.14 -3.33
N GLN A 76 -3.33 -12.51 -2.73
CA GLN A 76 -2.75 -12.93 -1.46
C GLN A 76 -3.68 -12.79 -0.26
N VAL A 77 -4.77 -12.03 -0.38
CA VAL A 77 -5.86 -12.06 0.61
C VAL A 77 -6.37 -13.50 0.83
N TYR A 78 -6.36 -14.30 -0.23
CA TYR A 78 -6.72 -15.72 -0.22
C TYR A 78 -5.50 -16.64 -0.38
N GLY A 79 -4.28 -16.15 -0.13
CA GLY A 79 -3.04 -16.93 -0.26
C GLY A 79 -2.66 -17.29 -1.70
N CYS A 80 -3.18 -16.57 -2.71
CA CYS A 80 -2.90 -16.84 -4.11
C CYS A 80 -1.85 -15.88 -4.67
N SER A 81 -0.70 -16.41 -5.09
CA SER A 81 0.41 -15.62 -5.67
C SER A 81 0.32 -15.40 -7.19
N SER A 82 -0.67 -15.99 -7.87
CA SER A 82 -0.84 -15.85 -9.32
C SER A 82 -1.51 -14.51 -9.68
N PRO A 83 -0.92 -13.68 -10.56
CA PRO A 83 -1.51 -12.41 -10.99
C PRO A 83 -2.85 -12.61 -11.70
N TRP A 84 -3.04 -13.74 -12.39
CA TRP A 84 -4.30 -14.09 -13.03
C TRP A 84 -5.42 -14.33 -12.02
N THR A 85 -5.13 -15.07 -10.93
CA THR A 85 -6.09 -15.29 -9.86
C THR A 85 -6.44 -13.98 -9.16
N GLY A 86 -5.45 -13.12 -8.93
CA GLY A 86 -5.64 -11.76 -8.46
C GLY A 86 -6.57 -10.93 -9.37
N GLY A 87 -6.38 -11.04 -10.69
CA GLY A 87 -7.23 -10.41 -11.69
C GLY A 87 -8.69 -10.92 -11.66
N VAL A 88 -8.89 -12.22 -11.46
CA VAL A 88 -10.24 -12.81 -11.28
C VAL A 88 -10.91 -12.27 -10.02
N PHE A 89 -10.18 -12.15 -8.90
CA PHE A 89 -10.72 -11.55 -7.69
C PHE A 89 -11.05 -10.06 -7.88
N LEU A 90 -10.20 -9.30 -8.55
CA LEU A 90 -10.49 -7.90 -8.91
C LEU A 90 -11.75 -7.79 -9.77
N LEU A 91 -11.93 -8.67 -10.76
CA LEU A 91 -13.16 -8.69 -11.56
C LEU A 91 -14.39 -9.02 -10.71
N ALA A 92 -14.28 -9.99 -9.79
CA ALA A 92 -15.36 -10.33 -8.87
C ALA A 92 -15.72 -9.14 -7.95
N LEU A 93 -14.71 -8.45 -7.42
CA LEU A 93 -14.91 -7.24 -6.62
C LEU A 93 -15.56 -6.13 -7.45
N LEU A 94 -15.12 -5.92 -8.70
CA LEU A 94 -15.66 -4.91 -9.60
C LEU A 94 -17.14 -5.16 -9.90
N LEU A 95 -17.53 -6.42 -10.11
CA LEU A 95 -18.93 -6.81 -10.34
C LEU A 95 -19.81 -6.62 -9.10
N CYS A 96 -19.24 -6.77 -7.90
CA CYS A 96 -19.97 -6.57 -6.64
C CYS A 96 -20.09 -5.08 -6.28
N SER A 97 -18.98 -4.36 -6.31
CA SER A 97 -18.87 -2.94 -5.96
C SER A 97 -17.60 -2.35 -6.60
N PRO A 98 -17.73 -1.48 -7.61
CA PRO A 98 -16.59 -0.75 -8.17
C PRO A 98 -15.79 0.01 -7.10
N ILE A 99 -16.43 0.53 -6.05
CA ILE A 99 -15.75 1.24 -4.97
C ILE A 99 -14.83 0.30 -4.17
N ILE A 100 -15.31 -0.92 -3.85
CA ILE A 100 -14.48 -1.93 -3.17
C ILE A 100 -13.29 -2.31 -4.06
N CYS A 101 -13.53 -2.55 -5.36
CA CYS A 101 -12.46 -2.87 -6.30
C CYS A 101 -11.39 -1.77 -6.36
N LEU A 102 -11.79 -0.49 -6.42
CA LEU A 102 -10.86 0.63 -6.42
C LEU A 102 -10.02 0.68 -5.13
N HIS A 103 -10.64 0.53 -3.96
CA HIS A 103 -9.91 0.51 -2.69
C HIS A 103 -9.02 -0.73 -2.53
N ALA A 104 -9.38 -1.85 -3.15
CA ALA A 104 -8.50 -3.01 -3.22
C ALA A 104 -7.21 -2.69 -3.99
N VAL A 105 -7.33 -2.02 -5.15
CA VAL A 105 -6.19 -1.57 -5.95
C VAL A 105 -5.35 -0.54 -5.18
N TYR A 106 -5.98 0.47 -4.59
CA TYR A 106 -5.27 1.47 -3.78
C TYR A 106 -4.56 0.87 -2.58
N GLY A 107 -5.22 -0.05 -1.86
CA GLY A 107 -4.63 -0.73 -0.71
C GLY A 107 -3.45 -1.61 -1.10
N SER A 108 -3.56 -2.40 -2.18
CA SER A 108 -2.44 -3.21 -2.65
C SER A 108 -1.27 -2.35 -3.12
N ALA A 109 -1.54 -1.27 -3.87
CA ALA A 109 -0.51 -0.35 -4.33
C ALA A 109 0.19 0.34 -3.15
N ALA A 110 -0.56 0.82 -2.15
CA ALA A 110 0.00 1.41 -0.93
C ALA A 110 0.92 0.42 -0.20
N GLY A 111 0.50 -0.85 -0.07
CA GLY A 111 1.32 -1.90 0.52
C GLY A 111 2.62 -2.16 -0.26
N THR A 112 2.55 -2.29 -1.58
CA THR A 112 3.73 -2.42 -2.46
C THR A 112 4.68 -1.22 -2.30
N LEU A 113 4.15 0.01 -2.30
CA LEU A 113 4.94 1.23 -2.13
C LEU A 113 5.60 1.30 -0.74
N SER A 114 4.90 0.88 0.32
CA SER A 114 5.47 0.78 1.67
C SER A 114 6.60 -0.25 1.74
N GLY A 115 6.44 -1.41 1.09
CA GLY A 115 7.50 -2.42 1.01
C GLY A 115 8.76 -1.86 0.35
N LEU A 116 8.59 -1.13 -0.76
CA LEU A 116 9.71 -0.43 -1.44
C LEU A 116 10.34 0.64 -0.55
N ALA A 117 9.53 1.45 0.13
CA ALA A 117 10.02 2.52 1.00
C ALA A 117 10.84 1.97 2.19
N LEU A 118 10.50 0.76 2.66
CA LEU A 118 11.21 0.05 3.72
C LEU A 118 12.34 -0.85 3.22
N ALA A 119 12.65 -0.83 1.91
CA ALA A 119 13.65 -1.69 1.29
C ALA A 119 13.44 -3.18 1.64
N ALA A 120 12.18 -3.63 1.62
CA ALA A 120 11.84 -5.02 1.85
C ALA A 120 12.36 -5.91 0.71
N PRO A 121 12.57 -7.22 0.94
CA PRO A 121 13.01 -8.13 -0.10
C PRO A 121 12.05 -8.12 -1.30
N ASP A 122 12.60 -7.96 -2.51
CA ASP A 122 11.82 -7.89 -3.75
C ASP A 122 10.85 -9.08 -3.92
N GLN A 123 11.29 -10.28 -3.54
CA GLN A 123 10.47 -11.49 -3.57
C GLN A 123 9.19 -11.37 -2.71
N ASP A 124 9.26 -10.69 -1.56
CA ASP A 124 8.12 -10.52 -0.66
C ASP A 124 7.15 -9.47 -1.21
N ILE A 125 7.69 -8.46 -1.89
CA ILE A 125 6.90 -7.42 -2.57
C ILE A 125 6.16 -8.03 -3.76
N PHE A 126 6.86 -8.73 -4.65
CA PHE A 126 6.29 -9.29 -5.88
C PHE A 126 5.34 -10.46 -5.63
N SER A 127 5.58 -11.24 -4.58
CA SER A 127 4.63 -12.26 -4.13
C SER A 127 3.38 -11.68 -3.48
N GLY A 128 3.28 -10.36 -3.29
CA GLY A 128 2.10 -9.67 -2.77
C GLY A 128 1.97 -9.64 -1.25
N LEU A 129 2.99 -10.12 -0.51
CA LEU A 129 2.97 -10.22 0.96
C LEU A 129 2.92 -8.85 1.66
N TRP A 130 3.33 -7.79 0.96
CA TRP A 130 3.21 -6.42 1.44
C TRP A 130 1.85 -5.77 1.12
N GLY A 131 1.07 -6.34 0.19
CA GLY A 131 -0.17 -5.75 -0.32
C GLY A 131 -1.43 -6.21 0.41
N TYR A 132 -1.57 -7.50 0.73
CA TYR A 132 -2.86 -8.09 1.10
C TYR A 132 -3.49 -7.52 2.39
N ASN A 133 -2.67 -7.23 3.40
CA ASN A 133 -3.16 -6.63 4.64
C ASN A 133 -3.67 -5.18 4.40
N SER A 134 -2.96 -4.43 3.56
CA SER A 134 -3.33 -3.08 3.15
C SER A 134 -4.56 -3.05 2.23
N VAL A 135 -4.78 -4.07 1.40
CA VAL A 135 -6.03 -4.27 0.62
C VAL A 135 -7.23 -4.30 1.56
N LEU A 136 -7.19 -5.18 2.56
CA LEU A 136 -8.30 -5.38 3.48
C LEU A 136 -8.58 -4.13 4.32
N SER A 137 -7.54 -3.46 4.83
CA SER A 137 -7.73 -2.25 5.64
C SER A 137 -8.27 -1.08 4.82
N CYS A 138 -7.80 -0.93 3.57
CA CYS A 138 -8.27 0.11 2.67
C CYS A 138 -9.74 -0.11 2.29
N ILE A 139 -10.15 -1.35 2.00
CA ILE A 139 -11.57 -1.67 1.72
C ILE A 139 -12.44 -1.40 2.96
N ALA A 140 -11.99 -1.83 4.13
CA ALA A 140 -12.75 -1.73 5.37
C ALA A 140 -13.07 -0.26 5.73
N ILE A 141 -12.08 0.62 5.66
CA ILE A 141 -12.24 2.05 5.95
C ILE A 141 -12.82 2.82 4.75
N GLY A 142 -12.52 2.39 3.52
CA GLY A 142 -12.89 3.06 2.27
C GLY A 142 -14.31 2.80 1.78
N GLY A 143 -15.29 2.73 2.69
CA GLY A 143 -16.71 2.66 2.34
C GLY A 143 -17.52 1.53 2.99
N VAL A 144 -16.87 0.51 3.57
CA VAL A 144 -17.59 -0.59 4.23
C VAL A 144 -18.05 -0.19 5.63
N PHE A 145 -17.12 0.24 6.49
CA PHE A 145 -17.44 0.63 7.88
C PHE A 145 -17.55 2.14 8.10
N TYR A 146 -17.05 2.94 7.16
CA TYR A 146 -17.29 4.38 7.10
C TYR A 146 -18.09 4.70 5.84
N VAL A 147 -18.91 5.75 5.91
CA VAL A 147 -19.51 6.32 4.71
C VAL A 147 -18.41 6.89 3.83
N LEU A 148 -18.45 6.56 2.53
CA LEU A 148 -17.46 7.08 1.60
C LEU A 148 -17.65 8.59 1.37
N THR A 149 -16.64 9.35 1.79
CA THR A 149 -16.45 10.78 1.55
C THR A 149 -15.00 10.98 1.14
N TRP A 150 -14.62 12.19 0.72
CA TRP A 150 -13.22 12.47 0.38
C TRP A 150 -12.31 12.32 1.61
N GLN A 151 -12.79 12.69 2.79
CA GLN A 151 -12.06 12.59 4.06
C GLN A 151 -11.84 11.12 4.44
N THR A 152 -12.86 10.27 4.33
CA THR A 152 -12.74 8.84 4.64
C THR A 152 -11.94 8.08 3.58
N HIS A 153 -11.95 8.51 2.32
CA HIS A 153 -11.04 7.99 1.30
C HIS A 153 -9.57 8.27 1.66
N LEU A 154 -9.22 9.50 2.03
CA LEU A 154 -7.87 9.83 2.50
C LEU A 154 -7.50 9.04 3.76
N LEU A 155 -8.44 8.89 4.69
CA LEU A 155 -8.27 8.06 5.89
C LEU A 155 -8.01 6.59 5.54
N ALA A 156 -8.71 6.05 4.55
CA ALA A 156 -8.55 4.66 4.09
C ALA A 156 -7.19 4.41 3.46
N VAL A 157 -6.71 5.33 2.62
CA VAL A 157 -5.36 5.27 2.05
C VAL A 157 -4.30 5.37 3.15
N PHE A 158 -4.48 6.28 4.12
CA PHE A 158 -3.59 6.39 5.28
C PHE A 158 -3.60 5.11 6.12
N CYS A 159 -4.77 4.50 6.34
CA CYS A 159 -4.90 3.21 7.03
C CYS A 159 -4.18 2.08 6.26
N ALA A 160 -4.22 2.09 4.93
CA ALA A 160 -3.51 1.13 4.09
C ALA A 160 -1.99 1.21 4.28
N PHE A 161 -1.42 2.43 4.25
CA PHE A 161 0.00 2.65 4.56
C PHE A 161 0.34 2.21 5.98
N PHE A 162 -0.44 2.65 6.97
CA PHE A 162 -0.24 2.26 8.38
C PHE A 162 -0.27 0.73 8.55
N CYS A 163 -1.19 0.06 7.86
CA CYS A 163 -1.29 -1.39 7.88
C CYS A 163 -0.09 -2.09 7.25
N ALA A 164 0.52 -1.52 6.20
CA ALA A 164 1.75 -2.05 5.63
C ALA A 164 2.93 -1.96 6.61
N TYR A 165 3.07 -0.85 7.34
CA TYR A 165 4.06 -0.71 8.41
C TYR A 165 3.79 -1.72 9.54
N MET A 166 2.53 -1.85 9.95
CA MET A 166 2.11 -2.85 10.93
C MET A 166 2.43 -4.27 10.46
N ASN A 167 2.30 -4.56 9.17
CA ASN A 167 2.64 -5.85 8.57
C ASN A 167 4.13 -6.15 8.73
N GLY A 168 5.01 -5.19 8.46
CA GLY A 168 6.45 -5.35 8.72
C GLY A 168 6.76 -5.61 10.20
N ALA A 169 6.15 -4.84 11.11
CA ALA A 169 6.37 -4.97 12.54
C ALA A 169 5.87 -6.31 13.11
N VAL A 170 4.63 -6.69 12.81
CA VAL A 170 4.02 -7.94 13.28
C VAL A 170 4.72 -9.14 12.67
N SER A 171 5.13 -9.08 11.39
CA SER A 171 5.89 -10.18 10.77
C SER A 171 7.22 -10.43 11.48
N LYS A 172 7.92 -9.37 11.89
CA LYS A 172 9.14 -9.51 12.69
C LYS A 172 8.85 -10.07 14.07
N LEU A 173 7.81 -9.59 14.76
CA LEU A 173 7.42 -10.12 16.06
C LEU A 173 7.06 -11.62 15.99
N MET A 174 6.23 -12.01 15.03
CA MET A 174 5.79 -13.40 14.86
C MET A 174 6.92 -14.33 14.40
N SER A 175 7.93 -13.82 13.71
CA SER A 175 9.12 -14.59 13.34
C SER A 175 9.90 -15.10 14.55
N VAL A 176 9.88 -14.38 15.68
CA VAL A 176 10.48 -14.84 16.95
C VAL A 176 9.76 -16.09 17.48
N LEU A 177 8.47 -16.22 17.18
CA LEU A 177 7.63 -17.35 17.54
C LEU A 177 7.54 -18.42 16.43
N ALA A 178 8.28 -18.26 15.33
CA ALA A 178 8.19 -19.09 14.12
C ALA A 178 6.76 -19.18 13.52
N LEU A 179 5.97 -18.11 13.65
CA LEU A 179 4.60 -18.02 13.13
C LEU A 179 4.50 -17.00 11.98
N PRO A 180 3.57 -17.20 11.03
CA PRO A 180 3.22 -16.17 10.06
C PRO A 180 2.38 -15.04 10.68
N ALA A 181 2.52 -13.81 10.15
CA ALA A 181 1.71 -12.68 10.60
C ALA A 181 0.22 -12.81 10.25
N CYS A 182 -0.11 -13.56 9.19
CA CYS A 182 -1.47 -13.66 8.65
C CYS A 182 -2.11 -12.27 8.52
N THR A 183 -3.41 -12.15 8.82
CA THR A 183 -4.15 -10.90 8.76
C THR A 183 -4.20 -10.13 10.09
N TRP A 184 -3.34 -10.46 11.07
CA TRP A 184 -3.21 -9.66 12.30
C TRP A 184 -2.94 -8.17 12.03
N PRO A 185 -2.06 -7.79 11.09
CA PRO A 185 -1.82 -6.39 10.77
C PRO A 185 -3.08 -5.67 10.30
N PHE A 186 -3.86 -6.31 9.43
CA PHE A 186 -5.15 -5.80 8.99
C PHE A 186 -6.10 -5.57 10.16
N CYS A 187 -6.30 -6.59 11.02
CA CYS A 187 -7.22 -6.51 12.14
C CYS A 187 -6.85 -5.39 13.10
N LEU A 188 -5.59 -5.33 13.53
CA LEU A 188 -5.10 -4.31 14.47
C LEU A 188 -5.21 -2.90 13.88
N SER A 189 -4.75 -2.69 12.66
CA SER A 189 -4.79 -1.38 12.01
C SER A 189 -6.22 -0.89 11.80
N THR A 190 -7.11 -1.76 11.30
CA THR A 190 -8.51 -1.39 11.04
C THR A 190 -9.25 -1.10 12.35
N LEU A 191 -9.04 -1.89 13.40
CA LEU A 191 -9.65 -1.64 14.72
C LEU A 191 -9.20 -0.31 15.32
N ILE A 192 -7.90 0.01 15.25
CA ILE A 192 -7.38 1.31 15.72
C ILE A 192 -8.11 2.46 15.01
N PHE A 193 -8.29 2.36 13.69
CA PHE A 193 -8.93 3.40 12.90
C PHE A 193 -10.44 3.47 13.13
N LEU A 194 -11.11 2.34 13.37
CA LEU A 194 -12.53 2.31 13.73
C LEU A 194 -12.81 2.84 15.14
N LEU A 195 -11.85 2.70 16.06
CA LEU A 195 -11.94 3.23 17.42
C LEU A 195 -11.60 4.73 17.50
N MET A 196 -10.99 5.28 16.44
CA MET A 196 -10.73 6.70 16.35
C MET A 196 -12.05 7.48 16.28
N SER A 197 -12.37 8.20 17.35
CA SER A 197 -13.54 9.10 17.39
C SER A 197 -13.19 10.41 16.69
N SER A 198 -14.07 10.86 15.79
CA SER A 198 -13.96 12.17 15.17
C SER A 198 -15.29 12.91 15.25
N GLU A 199 -15.24 14.19 15.64
CA GLU A 199 -16.39 15.11 15.61
C GLU A 199 -16.76 15.58 14.18
N ILE A 200 -15.94 15.20 13.19
CA ILE A 200 -16.13 15.60 11.80
C ILE A 200 -17.27 14.79 11.19
N ARG A 201 -18.38 15.45 10.87
CA ARG A 201 -19.58 14.84 10.26
C ARG A 201 -19.29 14.05 8.98
N ALA A 202 -18.24 14.44 8.23
CA ALA A 202 -17.79 13.75 7.03
C ALA A 202 -17.08 12.41 7.29
N MET A 203 -16.64 12.14 8.53
CA MET A 203 -16.07 10.86 8.98
C MET A 203 -17.11 10.07 9.77
N CYS A 204 -18.23 9.77 9.10
CA CYS A 204 -19.34 9.04 9.69
C CYS A 204 -19.07 7.53 9.69
N ARG A 205 -18.96 6.95 10.88
CA ARG A 205 -18.88 5.50 11.08
C ARG A 205 -20.30 4.90 11.06
N LEU A 206 -20.46 3.80 10.33
CA LEU A 206 -21.73 3.10 10.20
C LEU A 206 -21.98 2.16 11.40
N PRO A 207 -23.21 2.09 11.93
CA PRO A 207 -23.58 1.04 12.87
C PRO A 207 -23.56 -0.31 12.15
N LEU A 208 -23.10 -1.36 12.85
CA LEU A 208 -22.90 -2.69 12.25
C LEU A 208 -24.17 -3.28 11.63
N SER A 209 -25.35 -2.95 12.16
CA SER A 209 -26.64 -3.39 11.61
C SER A 209 -26.98 -2.77 10.25
N ALA A 210 -26.36 -1.65 9.89
CA ALA A 210 -26.61 -0.93 8.64
C ALA A 210 -25.52 -1.14 7.58
N VAL A 211 -24.40 -1.79 7.94
CA VAL A 211 -23.27 -2.03 7.03
C VAL A 211 -23.68 -2.95 5.88
N SER A 212 -23.43 -2.48 4.66
CA SER A 212 -23.60 -3.25 3.43
C SER A 212 -22.39 -3.01 2.51
N HIS A 213 -22.62 -2.70 1.23
CA HIS A 213 -21.56 -2.29 0.30
C HIS A 213 -21.50 -0.75 0.19
N PRO A 214 -20.33 -0.17 -0.18
CA PRO A 214 -20.11 1.27 -0.14
C PRO A 214 -21.15 2.13 -0.86
N GLU A 215 -21.66 1.69 -2.01
CA GLU A 215 -22.65 2.44 -2.80
C GLU A 215 -23.98 2.58 -2.04
N GLU A 216 -24.45 1.50 -1.42
CA GLU A 216 -25.68 1.50 -0.63
C GLU A 216 -25.50 2.26 0.69
N ASN A 217 -24.36 2.08 1.35
CA ASN A 217 -23.98 2.85 2.54
C ASN A 217 -23.99 4.37 2.25
N TRP A 218 -23.46 4.76 1.09
CA TRP A 218 -23.44 6.16 0.66
C TRP A 218 -24.83 6.70 0.31
N ARG A 219 -25.69 5.91 -0.36
CA ARG A 219 -27.08 6.30 -0.65
C ARG A 219 -27.88 6.55 0.62
N ARG A 220 -27.74 5.68 1.62
CA ARG A 220 -28.42 5.83 2.93
C ARG A 220 -28.00 7.11 3.63
N PHE A 221 -26.69 7.37 3.68
CA PHE A 221 -26.18 8.61 4.27
C PHE A 221 -26.73 9.86 3.57
N LYS A 222 -26.84 9.84 2.24
CA LYS A 222 -27.44 10.96 1.50
C LYS A 222 -28.93 11.13 1.80
N GLY A 223 -29.68 10.03 1.90
CA GLY A 223 -31.10 10.04 2.23
C GLY A 223 -31.40 10.50 3.67
N GLU A 224 -30.53 10.18 4.63
CA GLU A 224 -30.64 10.66 6.02
C GLU A 224 -30.24 12.14 6.18
N GLY A 225 -29.45 12.68 5.25
CA GLY A 225 -29.03 14.08 5.22
C GLY A 225 -30.03 15.06 4.58
N GLU A 226 -31.15 14.57 4.04
CA GLU A 226 -32.24 15.39 3.46
C GLU A 226 -33.42 15.60 4.45
N ILE A 227 -33.20 15.38 5.76
CA ILE A 227 -34.16 15.68 6.85
C ILE A 227 -33.69 16.88 7.67
#